data_AF-A0A6N6PGI5-F1
#
_entry.id   AF-A0A6N6PGI5-F1
#
_cell.length_a   1.000
_cell.length_b   1.000
_cell.length_c   1.000
_cell.angle_alpha   90.00
_cell.angle_beta   90.00
_cell.angle_gamma   90.00
#
_symmetry.space_group_name_H-M   'P 1'
#
loop_
_entity.id
_entity.type
_entity.pdbx_description
1 polymer ?
#
loop_
_entity_poly.entity_id
_entity_poly.type
_entity_poly.pdbx_seq_one_letter_code
_entity_poly.pdbx_strand_id
1 'polypeptide(L)'
;MKTLFLDCFSGISGDMTVGALVDLGVKPSTLEWELSKLDLGDFHMHFAREQRQQIEGVKFGIHEGATHTHAQDEPAHEHQHCCGHDHDHDHGPAHHEHAEPDHSHAHEHAHDHDHGIEVHEHEHHHHAHGRSHGQIRALIEASELSPFVKKHALGIFQRIAVAEGKIHGMPSADVTFHEVGALDSIADIVCACVGLEALGVEKVFVSSLHEGRGTIECAHGTFPLPAPATLEILVGIPLSQIDEPHELITPTGAAIVAEFGASFGPMPRMKSEKIGYGVGTRHLDSRPNVLRAVLGELVAE
;
A
#
# COMPACT_ATOMS: atom_id res chain seq x y z
N MET A 1 22.73 -2.13 23.20
CA MET A 1 21.94 -2.95 22.27
C MET A 1 20.93 -2.05 21.59
N LYS A 2 21.12 -1.83 20.30
CA LYS A 2 20.30 -0.89 19.53
C LYS A 2 18.91 -1.46 19.31
N THR A 3 17.92 -0.70 19.73
CA THR A 3 16.54 -1.16 19.90
C THR A 3 15.59 -0.25 19.15
N LEU A 4 14.67 -0.87 18.42
CA LEU A 4 13.56 -0.18 17.77
C LEU A 4 12.27 -0.52 18.51
N PHE A 5 11.51 0.49 18.90
CA PHE A 5 10.13 0.34 19.36
C PHE A 5 9.19 0.87 18.26
N LEU A 6 8.34 -0.01 17.73
CA LEU A 6 7.27 0.34 16.81
C LEU A 6 5.99 0.56 17.60
N ASP A 7 5.51 1.79 17.61
CA ASP A 7 4.29 2.18 18.26
C ASP A 7 3.14 2.22 17.26
N CYS A 8 2.41 1.11 17.20
CA CYS A 8 1.32 0.82 16.27
C CYS A 8 -0.04 1.35 16.78
N PHE A 9 -0.04 2.51 17.47
CA PHE A 9 -1.26 3.12 18.01
C PHE A 9 -2.30 3.47 16.92
N SER A 10 -1.87 3.64 15.68
CA SER A 10 -2.73 3.86 14.50
C SER A 10 -2.54 2.79 13.41
N GLY A 11 -2.07 1.60 13.79
CA GLY A 11 -1.83 0.52 12.84
C GLY A 11 -0.40 0.44 12.31
N ILE A 12 -0.21 -0.40 11.31
CA ILE A 12 1.07 -0.67 10.65
C ILE A 12 0.87 -1.26 9.25
N SER A 13 1.64 -0.74 8.31
CA SER A 13 1.80 -1.29 6.96
C SER A 13 3.26 -1.28 6.53
N GLY A 14 3.55 -1.97 5.43
CA GLY A 14 4.87 -1.99 4.80
C GLY A 14 5.38 -0.58 4.51
N ASP A 15 4.62 0.21 3.76
CA ASP A 15 4.98 1.57 3.38
C ASP A 15 5.18 2.51 4.58
N MET A 16 4.31 2.42 5.60
CA MET A 16 4.46 3.15 6.85
C MET A 16 5.73 2.72 7.60
N THR A 17 6.10 1.44 7.55
CA THR A 17 7.35 0.95 8.14
C THR A 17 8.56 1.56 7.42
N VAL A 18 8.58 1.55 6.09
CA VAL A 18 9.65 2.15 5.29
C VAL A 18 9.76 3.65 5.57
N GLY A 19 8.64 4.38 5.53
CA GLY A 19 8.59 5.82 5.83
C GLY A 19 9.15 6.13 7.22
N ALA A 20 8.75 5.37 8.25
CA ALA A 20 9.24 5.58 9.62
C ALA A 20 10.76 5.34 9.74
N LEU A 21 11.31 4.34 9.03
CA LEU A 21 12.74 4.06 9.01
C LEU A 21 13.54 5.16 8.29
N VAL A 22 13.00 5.71 7.19
CA VAL A 22 13.59 6.86 6.51
C VAL A 22 13.60 8.09 7.43
N ASP A 23 12.51 8.34 8.14
CA ASP A 23 12.42 9.47 9.08
C ASP A 23 13.36 9.31 10.29
N LEU A 24 13.69 8.07 10.68
CA LEU A 24 14.77 7.78 11.65
C LEU A 24 16.19 8.03 11.10
N GLY A 25 16.33 8.28 9.80
CA GLY A 25 17.56 8.67 9.14
C GLY A 25 18.17 7.60 8.22
N VAL A 26 17.41 6.58 7.81
CA VAL A 26 17.80 5.75 6.66
C VAL A 26 17.76 6.62 5.41
N LYS A 27 18.82 6.59 4.60
CA LYS A 27 18.89 7.40 3.39
C LYS A 27 18.04 6.75 2.28
N PRO A 28 17.15 7.51 1.60
CA PRO A 28 16.42 7.04 0.42
C PRO A 28 17.31 6.32 -0.61
N SER A 29 18.47 6.91 -0.91
CA SER A 29 19.44 6.34 -1.86
C SER A 29 19.97 4.95 -1.46
N THR A 30 19.98 4.63 -0.17
CA THR A 30 20.35 3.28 0.30
C THR A 30 19.24 2.29 -0.04
N LEU A 31 17.98 2.67 0.13
CA LEU A 31 16.85 1.82 -0.21
C LEU A 31 16.75 1.59 -1.72
N GLU A 32 16.92 2.65 -2.51
CA GLU A 32 16.95 2.58 -3.98
C GLU A 32 18.05 1.65 -4.47
N TRP A 33 19.28 1.81 -3.96
CA TRP A 33 20.42 0.98 -4.33
C TRP A 33 20.25 -0.50 -3.96
N GLU A 34 19.72 -0.79 -2.78
CA GLU A 34 19.50 -2.18 -2.37
C GLU A 34 18.35 -2.81 -3.16
N LEU A 35 17.26 -2.06 -3.42
CA LEU A 35 16.14 -2.56 -4.20
C LEU A 35 16.51 -2.79 -5.68
N SER A 36 17.40 -1.99 -6.25
CA SER A 36 17.87 -2.17 -7.63
C SER A 36 18.69 -3.45 -7.85
N LYS A 37 19.06 -4.17 -6.78
CA LYS A 37 19.70 -5.48 -6.87
C LYS A 37 18.71 -6.61 -7.17
N LEU A 38 17.41 -6.32 -7.13
CA LEU A 38 16.37 -7.24 -7.58
C LEU A 38 16.03 -6.91 -9.03
N ASP A 39 15.86 -7.95 -9.84
CA ASP A 39 15.38 -7.84 -11.22
C ASP A 39 13.86 -7.55 -11.27
N LEU A 40 13.50 -6.32 -10.89
CA LEU A 40 12.11 -5.83 -10.79
C LEU A 40 11.68 -4.98 -11.99
N GLY A 41 12.57 -4.73 -12.95
CA GLY A 41 12.37 -3.75 -14.02
C GLY A 41 12.59 -2.31 -13.55
N ASP A 42 12.17 -1.35 -14.37
CA ASP A 42 12.30 0.07 -14.06
C ASP A 42 11.25 0.48 -13.02
N PHE A 43 11.71 1.08 -11.93
CA PHE A 43 10.86 1.62 -10.88
C PHE A 43 11.37 2.99 -10.42
N HIS A 44 10.50 3.74 -9.76
CA HIS A 44 10.87 4.97 -9.09
C HIS A 44 10.25 5.06 -7.70
N MET A 45 11.07 5.40 -6.72
CA MET A 45 10.68 5.52 -5.32
C MET A 45 10.40 6.99 -4.99
N HIS A 46 9.32 7.24 -4.26
CA HIS A 46 8.92 8.57 -3.80
C HIS A 46 9.00 8.63 -2.28
N PHE A 47 9.60 9.73 -1.80
CA PHE A 47 9.68 10.04 -0.39
C PHE A 47 9.26 11.49 -0.19
N ALA A 48 8.10 11.72 0.42
CA ALA A 48 7.58 13.05 0.67
C ALA A 48 7.34 13.25 2.16
N ARG A 49 7.59 14.48 2.67
CA ARG A 49 7.09 14.85 3.99
C ARG A 49 5.61 15.20 3.89
N GLU A 50 4.81 14.53 4.70
CA GLU A 50 3.37 14.73 4.75
C GLU A 50 2.89 14.85 6.18
N GLN A 51 1.73 15.49 6.35
CA GLN A 51 1.06 15.58 7.64
C GLN A 51 -0.25 14.78 7.66
N ARG A 52 -0.52 14.14 8.80
CA ARG A 52 -1.82 13.55 9.14
C ARG A 52 -2.19 14.03 10.53
N GLN A 53 -3.31 14.74 10.64
CA GLN A 53 -3.82 15.31 11.90
C GLN A 53 -2.71 15.96 12.77
N GLN A 54 -1.91 16.84 12.17
CA GLN A 54 -0.78 17.58 12.81
C GLN A 54 0.46 16.75 13.18
N ILE A 55 0.53 15.46 12.82
CA ILE A 55 1.76 14.69 12.88
C ILE A 55 2.41 14.67 11.50
N GLU A 56 3.63 15.20 11.41
CA GLU A 56 4.46 15.12 10.21
C GLU A 56 5.28 13.83 10.20
N GLY A 57 5.41 13.21 9.03
CA GLY A 57 6.28 12.05 8.81
C GLY A 57 6.64 11.91 7.34
N VAL A 58 7.26 10.79 6.99
CA VAL A 58 7.62 10.46 5.61
C VAL A 58 6.57 9.53 5.00
N LYS A 59 6.00 9.93 3.88
CA LYS A 59 5.23 9.07 2.99
C LYS A 59 6.19 8.37 2.02
N PHE A 60 6.14 7.04 2.00
CA PHE A 60 6.81 6.22 1.01
C PHE A 60 5.79 5.76 -0.05
N GLY A 61 6.24 5.68 -1.30
CA GLY A 61 5.54 5.05 -2.40
C GLY A 61 6.51 4.63 -3.49
N ILE A 62 6.08 3.73 -4.35
CA ILE A 62 6.84 3.27 -5.52
C ILE A 62 5.88 3.05 -6.67
N HIS A 63 6.36 3.16 -7.89
CA HIS A 63 5.60 2.90 -9.12
C HIS A 63 6.51 2.38 -10.24
N GLU A 64 5.94 1.68 -11.21
CA GLU A 64 6.65 1.23 -12.41
C GLU A 64 6.95 2.41 -13.35
N GLY A 65 8.15 2.47 -13.94
CA GLY A 65 8.47 3.41 -15.02
C GLY A 65 9.88 4.03 -14.98
N ALA A 66 10.38 4.40 -16.17
CA ALA A 66 11.64 5.12 -16.36
C ALA A 66 11.47 6.63 -16.12
N THR A 67 12.23 7.19 -15.20
CA THR A 67 12.25 8.65 -14.98
C THR A 67 13.18 9.35 -15.96
N HIS A 68 12.63 9.73 -17.11
CA HIS A 68 13.16 10.83 -17.90
C HIS A 68 12.08 11.87 -18.19
N THR A 69 11.77 12.68 -17.18
CA THR A 69 11.29 14.05 -17.41
C THR A 69 12.02 14.97 -16.44
N HIS A 70 13.04 15.65 -16.97
CA HIS A 70 13.51 16.89 -16.36
C HIS A 70 12.33 17.87 -16.36
N ALA A 71 12.04 18.42 -15.19
CA ALA A 71 11.09 19.52 -15.02
C ALA A 71 11.37 20.63 -16.05
N GLN A 72 10.34 20.97 -16.82
CA GLN A 72 10.14 22.33 -17.28
C GLN A 72 8.72 22.71 -16.86
N ASP A 73 8.64 23.91 -16.28
CA ASP A 73 7.43 24.65 -15.98
C ASP A 73 6.40 24.62 -17.12
N GLU A 74 5.16 25.02 -16.76
CA GLU A 74 4.02 25.48 -17.59
C GLU A 74 2.76 24.59 -17.48
N PRO A 75 1.54 25.16 -17.53
CA PRO A 75 0.88 25.83 -16.42
C PRO A 75 -0.53 25.27 -16.16
N ALA A 76 -1.20 25.80 -15.14
CA ALA A 76 -2.60 25.51 -14.83
C ALA A 76 -3.51 25.68 -16.06
N HIS A 77 -4.20 24.61 -16.45
CA HIS A 77 -5.27 24.68 -17.45
C HIS A 77 -6.59 25.12 -16.80
N GLU A 78 -6.82 26.43 -16.84
CA GLU A 78 -8.16 27.02 -16.81
C GLU A 78 -8.90 26.62 -18.11
N HIS A 79 -10.01 25.89 -18.00
CA HIS A 79 -10.89 25.63 -19.13
C HIS A 79 -11.82 26.82 -19.38
N GLN A 80 -11.28 27.85 -20.04
CA GLN A 80 -12.05 28.89 -20.71
C GLN A 80 -12.39 28.42 -22.13
N HIS A 81 -13.61 27.91 -22.34
CA HIS A 81 -14.10 27.58 -23.68
C HIS A 81 -14.60 28.85 -24.38
N CYS A 82 -13.84 29.34 -25.35
CA CYS A 82 -14.25 30.36 -26.30
C CYS A 82 -13.76 29.98 -27.71
N CYS A 83 -14.64 30.15 -28.70
CA CYS A 83 -14.45 30.05 -30.17
C CYS A 83 -14.23 28.60 -30.69
N GLY A 84 -15.05 28.03 -31.58
CA GLY A 84 -15.86 28.63 -32.63
C GLY A 84 -15.23 28.29 -33.97
N HIS A 85 -15.70 27.25 -34.66
CA HIS A 85 -15.49 27.07 -36.09
C HIS A 85 -16.75 26.52 -36.76
N ASP A 86 -17.25 27.37 -37.65
CA ASP A 86 -18.29 27.17 -38.64
C ASP A 86 -17.95 26.03 -39.59
N HIS A 87 -18.97 25.24 -39.95
CA HIS A 87 -19.07 24.69 -41.30
C HIS A 87 -20.53 24.70 -41.76
N ASP A 88 -20.82 25.67 -42.63
CA ASP A 88 -21.96 25.69 -43.54
C ASP A 88 -21.90 24.49 -44.50
N HIS A 89 -23.04 23.82 -44.70
CA HIS A 89 -23.40 23.26 -46.01
C HIS A 89 -24.93 23.28 -46.20
N ASP A 90 -25.36 24.23 -47.03
CA ASP A 90 -26.63 24.30 -47.74
C ASP A 90 -26.67 23.29 -48.89
N HIS A 91 -27.78 22.57 -49.05
CA HIS A 91 -28.40 22.19 -50.33
C HIS A 91 -29.78 21.53 -50.08
N GLY A 92 -30.85 22.15 -50.58
CA GLY A 92 -32.13 21.47 -50.91
C GLY A 92 -32.41 21.53 -52.42
N PRO A 93 -33.63 21.16 -52.90
CA PRO A 93 -34.47 20.00 -52.58
C PRO A 93 -34.88 19.22 -53.87
N ALA A 94 -35.48 18.03 -53.76
CA ALA A 94 -36.64 17.56 -54.58
C ALA A 94 -36.95 16.05 -54.45
N HIS A 95 -38.20 15.78 -54.05
CA HIS A 95 -39.14 14.73 -54.45
C HIS A 95 -38.74 13.24 -54.50
N HIS A 96 -39.45 12.40 -53.73
CA HIS A 96 -40.48 11.49 -54.25
C HIS A 96 -41.36 10.92 -53.12
N GLU A 97 -42.68 10.98 -53.34
CA GLU A 97 -43.75 10.39 -52.53
C GLU A 97 -43.79 8.86 -52.70
N HIS A 98 -44.19 8.10 -51.66
CA HIS A 98 -45.13 6.98 -51.74
C HIS A 98 -45.60 6.50 -50.34
N ALA A 99 -46.91 6.69 -50.11
CA ALA A 99 -47.90 5.90 -49.37
C ALA A 99 -47.52 4.94 -48.20
N GLU A 100 -48.15 5.24 -47.04
CA GLU A 100 -48.58 4.44 -45.87
C GLU A 100 -49.12 3.00 -46.17
N PRO A 101 -49.32 2.07 -45.18
CA PRO A 101 -49.57 2.34 -43.75
C PRO A 101 -49.01 1.37 -42.68
N ASP A 102 -49.15 1.84 -41.43
CA ASP A 102 -49.48 1.10 -40.20
C ASP A 102 -48.46 0.11 -39.63
N HIS A 103 -47.77 0.51 -38.55
CA HIS A 103 -47.62 -0.34 -37.37
C HIS A 103 -47.38 0.51 -36.11
N SER A 104 -48.36 0.49 -35.21
CA SER A 104 -48.30 1.01 -33.85
C SER A 104 -47.34 0.20 -32.96
N HIS A 105 -46.35 0.86 -32.36
CA HIS A 105 -45.75 0.40 -31.11
C HIS A 105 -45.63 1.56 -30.13
N ALA A 106 -46.40 1.45 -29.06
CA ALA A 106 -46.34 2.32 -27.89
C ALA A 106 -45.11 1.95 -27.06
N HIS A 107 -44.25 2.92 -26.77
CA HIS A 107 -43.36 2.89 -25.62
C HIS A 107 -43.35 4.26 -24.96
N GLU A 108 -43.99 4.33 -23.79
CA GLU A 108 -43.83 5.41 -22.83
C GLU A 108 -42.41 5.33 -22.26
N HIS A 109 -41.61 6.38 -22.45
CA HIS A 109 -40.43 6.62 -21.64
C HIS A 109 -40.50 8.04 -21.09
N ALA A 110 -40.95 8.12 -19.84
CA ALA A 110 -40.69 9.25 -18.97
C ALA A 110 -39.18 9.25 -18.66
N HIS A 111 -38.49 10.32 -19.04
CA HIS A 111 -37.14 10.59 -18.58
C HIS A 111 -37.24 11.40 -17.28
N ASP A 112 -37.08 10.72 -16.15
CA ASP A 112 -36.77 11.35 -14.87
C ASP A 112 -35.26 11.55 -14.81
N HIS A 113 -34.82 12.79 -14.64
CA HIS A 113 -33.41 13.12 -14.43
C HIS A 113 -33.13 13.03 -12.93
N ASP A 114 -32.67 11.87 -12.48
CA ASP A 114 -32.03 11.72 -11.17
C ASP A 114 -30.52 11.96 -11.33
N HIS A 115 -30.04 13.07 -10.77
CA HIS A 115 -28.61 13.34 -10.64
C HIS A 115 -28.06 12.54 -9.45
N GLY A 116 -27.89 11.25 -9.67
CA GLY A 116 -27.11 10.37 -8.82
C GLY A 116 -25.63 10.73 -8.91
N ILE A 117 -25.10 11.22 -7.80
CA ILE A 117 -23.71 11.49 -7.46
C ILE A 117 -22.74 10.61 -8.26
N GLU A 118 -21.97 11.23 -9.17
CA GLU A 118 -20.73 10.64 -9.69
C GLU A 118 -19.75 10.53 -8.52
N VAL A 119 -19.74 9.35 -7.89
CA VAL A 119 -18.59 8.93 -7.10
C VAL A 119 -17.48 8.73 -8.11
N HIS A 120 -16.55 9.68 -8.16
CA HIS A 120 -15.34 9.54 -8.95
C HIS A 120 -14.62 8.27 -8.50
N GLU A 121 -14.78 7.21 -9.30
CA GLU A 121 -13.98 6.00 -9.25
C GLU A 121 -12.51 6.44 -9.39
N HIS A 122 -11.75 6.26 -8.31
CA HIS A 122 -10.31 6.36 -8.42
C HIS A 122 -9.83 5.18 -9.26
N GLU A 123 -9.22 5.51 -10.40
CA GLU A 123 -8.66 4.57 -11.36
C GLU A 123 -7.75 3.56 -10.66
N HIS A 124 -8.25 2.35 -10.46
CA HIS A 124 -7.40 1.19 -10.26
C HIS A 124 -6.72 0.91 -11.59
N HIS A 125 -5.45 1.30 -11.71
CA HIS A 125 -4.57 0.76 -12.75
C HIS A 125 -4.38 -0.74 -12.50
N HIS A 126 -5.37 -1.53 -12.88
CA HIS A 126 -5.24 -2.95 -13.12
C HIS A 126 -4.35 -3.12 -14.35
N HIS A 127 -3.13 -3.58 -14.16
CA HIS A 127 -2.49 -4.68 -14.92
C HIS A 127 -1.04 -4.86 -14.44
N ALA A 128 -0.87 -5.55 -13.31
CA ALA A 128 0.36 -6.29 -13.03
C ALA A 128 -0.05 -7.72 -12.69
N HIS A 129 0.40 -8.68 -13.50
CA HIS A 129 0.25 -10.10 -13.18
C HIS A 129 1.00 -10.39 -11.87
N GLY A 130 0.26 -10.68 -10.79
CA GLY A 130 0.84 -10.96 -9.48
C GLY A 130 1.92 -12.04 -9.56
N ARG A 131 3.06 -11.82 -8.88
CA ARG A 131 4.14 -12.81 -8.80
C ARG A 131 3.77 -13.91 -7.81
N SER A 132 4.11 -15.15 -8.15
CA SER A 132 3.97 -16.26 -7.20
C SER A 132 5.01 -16.20 -6.10
N HIS A 133 4.73 -16.83 -4.97
CA HIS A 133 5.68 -16.94 -3.87
C HIS A 133 7.00 -17.58 -4.33
N GLY A 134 6.93 -18.60 -5.20
CA GLY A 134 8.13 -19.20 -5.80
C GLY A 134 8.95 -18.23 -6.65
N GLN A 135 8.30 -17.35 -7.43
CA GLN A 135 8.98 -16.33 -8.23
C GLN A 135 9.66 -15.28 -7.36
N ILE A 136 8.97 -14.77 -6.34
CA ILE A 136 9.53 -13.78 -5.39
C ILE A 136 10.72 -14.38 -4.63
N ARG A 137 10.59 -15.63 -4.19
CA ARG A 137 11.69 -16.34 -3.54
C ARG A 137 12.91 -16.43 -4.45
N ALA A 138 12.75 -16.87 -5.69
CA ALA A 138 13.85 -16.97 -6.65
C ALA A 138 14.50 -15.60 -6.92
N LEU A 139 13.69 -14.55 -7.05
CA LEU A 139 14.16 -13.16 -7.22
C LEU A 139 15.06 -12.72 -6.05
N ILE A 140 14.62 -12.93 -4.82
CA ILE A 140 15.39 -12.54 -3.62
C ILE A 140 16.65 -13.41 -3.47
N GLU A 141 16.54 -14.73 -3.67
CA GLU A 141 17.68 -15.65 -3.55
C GLU A 141 18.79 -15.32 -4.56
N ALA A 142 18.43 -14.97 -5.81
CA ALA A 142 19.36 -14.62 -6.87
C ALA A 142 20.01 -13.23 -6.74
N SER A 143 19.42 -12.32 -5.96
CA SER A 143 19.92 -10.95 -5.79
C SER A 143 21.27 -10.85 -5.05
N GLU A 144 21.89 -9.67 -5.04
CA GLU A 144 23.08 -9.37 -4.23
C GLU A 144 22.75 -8.74 -2.87
N LEU A 145 21.50 -8.87 -2.40
CA LEU A 145 21.09 -8.42 -1.07
C LEU A 145 21.90 -9.12 0.03
N SER A 146 22.05 -8.44 1.17
CA SER A 146 22.75 -8.99 2.34
C SER A 146 22.08 -10.28 2.85
N PRO A 147 22.83 -11.17 3.52
CA PRO A 147 22.24 -12.37 4.14
C PRO A 147 21.13 -12.05 5.15
N PHE A 148 21.24 -10.92 5.86
CA PHE A 148 20.21 -10.46 6.78
C PHE A 148 18.91 -10.11 6.04
N VAL A 149 19.01 -9.28 4.99
CA VAL A 149 17.85 -8.87 4.20
C VAL A 149 17.19 -10.06 3.52
N LYS A 150 17.97 -10.94 2.88
CA LYS A 150 17.42 -12.15 2.24
C LYS A 150 16.67 -13.02 3.24
N LYS A 151 17.27 -13.30 4.40
CA LYS A 151 16.66 -14.14 5.44
C LYS A 151 15.30 -13.57 5.87
N HIS A 152 15.26 -12.30 6.22
CA HIS A 152 14.05 -11.69 6.79
C HIS A 152 12.99 -11.41 5.73
N ALA A 153 13.36 -10.95 4.53
CA ALA A 153 12.40 -10.75 3.44
C ALA A 153 11.72 -12.08 3.05
N LEU A 154 12.50 -13.17 2.90
CA LEU A 154 11.95 -14.50 2.65
C LEU A 154 11.08 -15.00 3.80
N GLY A 155 11.47 -14.72 5.06
CA GLY A 155 10.65 -15.04 6.24
C GLY A 155 9.30 -14.34 6.23
N ILE A 156 9.27 -13.05 5.89
CA ILE A 156 8.02 -12.26 5.75
C ILE A 156 7.14 -12.84 4.65
N PHE A 157 7.68 -13.05 3.44
CA PHE A 157 6.91 -13.64 2.34
C PHE A 157 6.40 -15.05 2.66
N GLN A 158 7.20 -15.86 3.33
CA GLN A 158 6.79 -17.21 3.75
C GLN A 158 5.62 -17.17 4.73
N ARG A 159 5.59 -16.21 5.66
CA ARG A 159 4.46 -16.04 6.60
C ARG A 159 3.18 -15.67 5.87
N ILE A 160 3.26 -14.73 4.93
CA ILE A 160 2.12 -14.34 4.10
C ILE A 160 1.66 -15.52 3.24
N ALA A 161 2.58 -16.24 2.59
CA ALA A 161 2.27 -17.41 1.77
C ALA A 161 1.60 -18.55 2.57
N VAL A 162 2.00 -18.76 3.82
CA VAL A 162 1.35 -19.76 4.70
C VAL A 162 -0.06 -19.33 5.04
N ALA A 163 -0.25 -18.06 5.38
CA ALA A 163 -1.57 -17.52 5.69
C ALA A 163 -2.50 -17.60 4.47
N GLU A 164 -2.09 -17.06 3.33
CA GLU A 164 -2.87 -17.12 2.09
C GLU A 164 -3.12 -18.56 1.63
N GLY A 165 -2.11 -19.43 1.69
CA GLY A 165 -2.27 -20.84 1.33
C GLY A 165 -3.35 -21.53 2.17
N LYS A 166 -3.44 -21.21 3.47
CA LYS A 166 -4.50 -21.73 4.33
C LYS A 166 -5.88 -21.19 3.95
N ILE A 167 -5.99 -19.89 3.67
CA ILE A 167 -7.25 -19.25 3.26
C ILE A 167 -7.73 -19.80 1.90
N HIS A 168 -6.81 -20.07 0.97
CA HIS A 168 -7.10 -20.57 -0.37
C HIS A 168 -7.10 -22.11 -0.47
N GLY A 169 -6.78 -22.82 0.61
CA GLY A 169 -6.78 -24.29 0.64
C GLY A 169 -5.69 -24.94 -0.21
N MET A 170 -4.53 -24.30 -0.34
CA MET A 170 -3.42 -24.76 -1.18
C MET A 170 -2.04 -24.69 -0.47
N PRO A 171 -1.02 -25.42 -0.95
CA PRO A 171 0.33 -25.32 -0.41
C PRO A 171 0.91 -23.91 -0.58
N SER A 172 1.63 -23.41 0.44
CA SER A 172 2.27 -22.08 0.41
C SER A 172 3.26 -21.86 -0.74
N ALA A 173 3.83 -22.92 -1.31
CA ALA A 173 4.73 -22.82 -2.46
C ALA A 173 4.00 -22.44 -3.76
N ASP A 174 2.71 -22.78 -3.85
CA ASP A 174 1.88 -22.62 -5.05
C ASP A 174 1.03 -21.35 -5.00
N VAL A 175 1.12 -20.57 -3.92
CA VAL A 175 0.39 -19.32 -3.73
C VAL A 175 0.83 -18.30 -4.77
N THR A 176 -0.14 -17.77 -5.50
CA THR A 176 0.03 -16.60 -6.35
C THR A 176 -0.52 -15.39 -5.62
N PHE A 177 0.34 -14.42 -5.31
CA PHE A 177 -0.06 -13.25 -4.56
C PHE A 177 -0.78 -12.26 -5.49
N HIS A 178 -2.03 -11.98 -5.22
CA HIS A 178 -2.81 -11.02 -6.01
C HIS A 178 -2.54 -9.56 -5.61
N GLU A 179 -2.25 -9.33 -4.32
CA GLU A 179 -1.98 -7.99 -3.78
C GLU A 179 -0.51 -7.86 -3.34
N VAL A 180 0.00 -8.88 -2.64
CA VAL A 180 1.38 -8.90 -2.10
C VAL A 180 2.45 -9.19 -3.16
N GLY A 181 2.06 -9.61 -4.36
CA GLY A 181 2.97 -9.94 -5.47
C GLY A 181 3.35 -8.76 -6.36
N ALA A 182 2.74 -7.60 -6.10
CA ALA A 182 2.98 -6.35 -6.81
C ALA A 182 4.33 -5.71 -6.40
N LEU A 183 4.82 -4.80 -7.24
CA LEU A 183 6.05 -4.05 -7.00
C LEU A 183 6.06 -3.38 -5.61
N ASP A 184 4.95 -2.73 -5.25
CA ASP A 184 4.82 -1.97 -4.01
C ASP A 184 5.06 -2.84 -2.76
N SER A 185 4.42 -4.01 -2.71
CA SER A 185 4.57 -4.93 -1.57
C SER A 185 5.98 -5.53 -1.49
N ILE A 186 6.61 -5.79 -2.63
CA ILE A 186 8.01 -6.27 -2.66
C ILE A 186 8.94 -5.18 -2.15
N ALA A 187 8.77 -3.95 -2.63
CA ALA A 187 9.56 -2.81 -2.18
C ALA A 187 9.37 -2.56 -0.68
N ASP A 188 8.14 -2.53 -0.19
CA ASP A 188 7.79 -2.39 1.22
C ASP A 188 8.56 -3.37 2.12
N ILE A 189 8.48 -4.67 1.81
CA ILE A 189 9.08 -5.73 2.61
C ILE A 189 10.61 -5.69 2.56
N VAL A 190 11.17 -5.54 1.35
CA VAL A 190 12.62 -5.52 1.16
C VAL A 190 13.22 -4.26 1.78
N CYS A 191 12.63 -3.09 1.53
CA CYS A 191 13.11 -1.82 2.08
C CYS A 191 12.94 -1.74 3.60
N ALA A 192 11.91 -2.37 4.19
CA ALA A 192 11.79 -2.48 5.64
C ALA A 192 12.97 -3.29 6.22
N CYS A 193 13.31 -4.43 5.61
CA CYS A 193 14.47 -5.23 6.02
C CYS A 193 15.79 -4.45 5.86
N VAL A 194 16.00 -3.78 4.73
CA VAL A 194 17.18 -2.94 4.47
C VAL A 194 17.28 -1.81 5.48
N GLY A 195 16.17 -1.12 5.78
CA GLY A 195 16.16 -0.01 6.73
C GLY A 195 16.51 -0.47 8.15
N LEU A 196 16.02 -1.63 8.58
CA LEU A 196 16.38 -2.23 9.87
C LEU A 196 17.86 -2.58 9.95
N GLU A 197 18.43 -3.17 8.89
CA GLU A 197 19.86 -3.47 8.79
C GLU A 197 20.70 -2.18 8.79
N ALA A 198 20.31 -1.18 8.00
CA ALA A 198 21.02 0.09 7.88
C ALA A 198 21.02 0.88 9.19
N LEU A 199 19.95 0.79 9.98
CA LEU A 199 19.91 1.31 11.34
C LEU A 199 20.69 0.46 12.33
N GLY A 200 21.10 -0.77 12.00
CA GLY A 200 21.79 -1.68 12.91
C GLY A 200 20.91 -2.10 14.10
N VAL A 201 19.61 -2.28 13.86
CA VAL A 201 18.65 -2.69 14.90
C VAL A 201 18.93 -4.13 15.31
N GLU A 202 19.16 -4.35 16.60
CA GLU A 202 19.42 -5.68 17.17
C GLU A 202 18.15 -6.28 17.78
N LYS A 203 17.22 -5.44 18.24
CA LYS A 203 15.96 -5.88 18.86
C LYS A 203 14.79 -4.98 18.48
N VAL A 204 13.66 -5.61 18.17
CA VAL A 204 12.40 -4.93 17.87
C VAL A 204 11.39 -5.21 18.99
N PHE A 205 10.75 -4.14 19.47
CA PHE A 205 9.57 -4.19 20.34
C PHE A 205 8.41 -3.53 19.62
N VAL A 206 7.20 -3.98 19.88
CA VAL A 206 5.99 -3.46 19.24
C VAL A 206 4.97 -3.17 20.32
N SER A 207 4.21 -2.08 20.18
CA SER A 207 3.07 -1.81 21.05
C SER A 207 2.02 -2.93 20.97
N SER A 208 0.99 -2.88 21.80
CA SER A 208 -0.22 -3.67 21.51
C SER A 208 -0.75 -3.31 20.12
N LEU A 209 -1.21 -4.33 19.39
CA LEU A 209 -1.78 -4.19 18.06
C LEU A 209 -3.29 -3.89 18.16
N HIS A 210 -3.74 -2.96 17.32
CA HIS A 210 -5.14 -2.55 17.22
C HIS A 210 -5.57 -2.62 15.77
N GLU A 211 -6.60 -3.40 15.48
CA GLU A 211 -7.21 -3.50 14.16
C GLU A 211 -8.56 -2.78 14.12
N GLY A 212 -8.96 -2.29 12.95
CA GLY A 212 -10.30 -1.77 12.74
C GLY A 212 -11.38 -2.86 12.78
N ARG A 213 -12.61 -2.45 12.46
CA ARG A 213 -13.80 -3.31 12.40
C ARG A 213 -14.57 -3.08 11.10
N GLY A 214 -15.49 -3.98 10.77
CA GLY A 214 -16.30 -3.88 9.56
C GLY A 214 -15.74 -4.79 8.47
N THR A 215 -15.72 -4.30 7.23
CA THR A 215 -15.31 -5.08 6.06
C THR A 215 -14.39 -4.28 5.14
N ILE A 216 -13.62 -4.99 4.33
CA ILE A 216 -12.79 -4.45 3.25
C ILE A 216 -13.17 -5.09 1.92
N GLU A 217 -13.07 -4.32 0.84
CA GLU A 217 -13.14 -4.82 -0.52
C GLU A 217 -11.73 -5.19 -0.99
N CYS A 218 -11.56 -6.41 -1.50
CA CYS A 218 -10.31 -6.90 -2.05
C CYS A 218 -10.54 -7.66 -3.35
N ALA A 219 -9.48 -8.16 -3.99
CA ALA A 219 -9.61 -8.92 -5.25
C ALA A 219 -10.47 -10.21 -5.12
N HIS A 220 -10.75 -10.63 -3.88
CA HIS A 220 -11.52 -11.83 -3.55
C HIS A 220 -12.93 -11.51 -3.02
N GLY A 221 -13.36 -10.24 -3.16
CA GLY A 221 -14.64 -9.73 -2.68
C GLY A 221 -14.55 -9.05 -1.31
N THR A 222 -15.69 -8.98 -0.63
CA THR A 222 -15.80 -8.33 0.68
C THR A 222 -15.38 -9.26 1.81
N PHE A 223 -14.36 -8.88 2.58
CA PHE A 223 -13.89 -9.66 3.74
C PHE A 223 -14.04 -8.90 5.05
N PRO A 224 -14.24 -9.61 6.19
CA PRO A 224 -14.31 -8.96 7.50
C PRO A 224 -12.94 -8.42 7.92
N LEU A 225 -12.95 -7.40 8.76
CA LEU A 225 -11.79 -6.95 9.53
C LEU A 225 -11.77 -7.63 10.91
N PRO A 226 -10.61 -8.17 11.36
CA PRO A 226 -9.32 -8.23 10.67
C PRO A 226 -9.35 -9.11 9.40
N ALA A 227 -8.62 -8.71 8.36
CA ALA A 227 -8.56 -9.46 7.11
C ALA A 227 -8.07 -10.91 7.36
N PRO A 228 -8.60 -11.93 6.66
CA PRO A 228 -8.30 -13.33 6.97
C PRO A 228 -6.81 -13.69 6.98
N ALA A 229 -6.03 -13.19 6.00
CA ALA A 229 -4.59 -13.41 5.95
C ALA A 229 -3.85 -12.70 7.09
N THR A 230 -4.21 -11.44 7.38
CA THR A 230 -3.66 -10.68 8.53
C THR A 230 -3.91 -11.43 9.85
N LEU A 231 -5.14 -11.89 10.08
CA LEU A 231 -5.49 -12.58 11.32
C LEU A 231 -4.74 -13.90 11.47
N GLU A 232 -4.54 -14.63 10.38
CA GLU A 232 -3.77 -15.88 10.37
C GLU A 232 -2.27 -15.63 10.67
N ILE A 233 -1.69 -14.56 10.14
CA ILE A 233 -0.30 -14.15 10.45
C ILE A 233 -0.14 -13.82 11.94
N LEU A 234 -1.15 -13.21 12.54
CA LEU A 234 -1.14 -12.73 13.93
C LEU A 234 -1.51 -13.81 14.97
N VAL A 235 -1.68 -15.08 14.58
CA VAL A 235 -1.97 -16.15 15.53
C VAL A 235 -0.90 -16.21 16.64
N GLY A 236 -1.36 -16.07 17.89
CA GLY A 236 -0.49 -16.05 19.08
C GLY A 236 0.05 -14.67 19.46
N ILE A 237 -0.25 -13.62 18.69
CA ILE A 237 0.12 -12.24 18.98
C ILE A 237 -1.07 -11.50 19.60
N PRO A 238 -0.89 -10.73 20.70
CA PRO A 238 -1.97 -9.94 21.29
C PRO A 238 -2.54 -8.92 20.30
N LEU A 239 -3.83 -9.04 20.02
CA LEU A 239 -4.57 -8.18 19.11
C LEU A 239 -5.87 -7.71 19.77
N SER A 240 -6.23 -6.46 19.53
CA SER A 240 -7.53 -5.89 19.91
C SER A 240 -8.18 -5.23 18.70
N GLN A 241 -9.50 -5.08 18.73
CA GLN A 241 -10.22 -4.29 17.74
C GLN A 241 -10.71 -2.97 18.34
N ILE A 242 -10.79 -1.96 17.48
CA ILE A 242 -11.22 -0.61 17.82
C ILE A 242 -12.32 -0.14 16.86
N ASP A 243 -13.04 0.90 17.27
CA ASP A 243 -14.07 1.52 16.44
C ASP A 243 -13.46 2.41 15.37
N GLU A 244 -12.89 1.76 14.35
CA GLU A 244 -12.37 2.40 13.14
C GLU A 244 -12.79 1.52 11.94
N PRO A 245 -13.55 2.05 10.96
CA PRO A 245 -14.12 1.26 9.86
C PRO A 245 -13.11 0.98 8.72
N HIS A 246 -11.83 0.86 9.06
CA HIS A 246 -10.73 0.73 8.10
C HIS A 246 -9.70 -0.29 8.57
N GLU A 247 -9.02 -0.94 7.62
CA GLU A 247 -7.86 -1.76 7.92
C GLU A 247 -6.72 -0.87 8.43
N LEU A 248 -6.23 -1.19 9.61
CA LEU A 248 -5.11 -0.55 10.28
C LEU A 248 -3.87 -1.43 10.24
N ILE A 249 -4.02 -2.75 10.24
CA ILE A 249 -2.90 -3.69 10.13
C ILE A 249 -3.02 -4.44 8.82
N THR A 250 -2.19 -4.05 7.86
CA THR A 250 -2.12 -4.75 6.57
C THR A 250 -1.38 -6.09 6.70
N PRO A 251 -1.57 -7.03 5.76
CA PRO A 251 -0.81 -8.29 5.77
C PRO A 251 0.72 -8.10 5.79
N THR A 252 1.24 -7.09 5.09
CA THR A 252 2.68 -6.77 5.09
C THR A 252 3.14 -6.25 6.44
N GLY A 253 2.38 -5.33 7.06
CA GLY A 253 2.66 -4.83 8.41
C GLY A 253 2.66 -5.93 9.47
N ALA A 254 1.65 -6.81 9.46
CA ALA A 254 1.56 -7.96 10.35
C ALA A 254 2.74 -8.92 10.18
N ALA A 255 3.12 -9.22 8.94
CA ALA A 255 4.21 -10.15 8.65
C ALA A 255 5.58 -9.58 9.06
N ILE A 256 5.81 -8.27 8.90
CA ILE A 256 7.02 -7.58 9.39
C ILE A 256 7.18 -7.77 10.89
N VAL A 257 6.16 -7.42 11.70
CA VAL A 257 6.29 -7.51 13.17
C VAL A 257 6.40 -8.95 13.66
N ALA A 258 5.75 -9.89 12.97
CA ALA A 258 5.84 -11.31 13.27
C ALA A 258 7.21 -11.89 12.93
N GLU A 259 7.86 -11.45 11.85
CA GLU A 259 9.18 -11.94 11.43
C GLU A 259 10.31 -11.50 12.36
N PHE A 260 10.34 -10.22 12.76
CA PHE A 260 11.40 -9.71 13.60
C PHE A 260 11.31 -10.17 15.07
N GLY A 261 10.43 -11.14 15.36
CA GLY A 261 10.32 -11.77 16.68
C GLY A 261 10.02 -10.76 17.78
N ALA A 262 9.19 -9.76 17.46
CA ALA A 262 8.95 -8.64 18.35
C ALA A 262 8.35 -9.09 19.68
N SER A 263 8.75 -8.41 20.76
CA SER A 263 8.00 -8.46 22.02
C SER A 263 6.87 -7.45 21.97
N PHE A 264 5.65 -7.89 22.23
CA PHE A 264 4.43 -7.08 22.17
C PHE A 264 4.04 -6.57 23.55
N GLY A 265 3.83 -5.25 23.68
CA GLY A 265 3.40 -4.62 24.93
C GLY A 265 3.85 -3.17 25.07
N PRO A 266 3.86 -2.62 26.29
CA PRO A 266 4.35 -1.27 26.52
C PRO A 266 5.80 -1.08 26.06
N MET A 267 6.14 0.17 25.70
CA MET A 267 7.51 0.54 25.38
C MET A 267 8.45 0.14 26.52
N PRO A 268 9.53 -0.63 26.25
CA PRO A 268 10.45 -1.04 27.29
C PRO A 268 11.18 0.18 27.85
N ARG A 269 11.80 0.01 29.02
CA ARG A 269 12.68 1.05 29.56
C ARG A 269 13.89 1.23 28.64
N MET A 270 13.89 2.32 27.87
CA MET A 270 14.94 2.64 26.91
C MET A 270 15.22 4.14 26.89
N LYS A 271 16.43 4.50 26.50
CA LYS A 271 16.82 5.88 26.21
C LYS A 271 16.59 6.12 24.72
N SER A 272 15.57 6.90 24.38
CA SER A 272 15.28 7.27 22.99
C SER A 272 16.34 8.21 22.43
N GLU A 273 16.83 7.92 21.23
CA GLU A 273 17.79 8.73 20.47
C GLU A 273 17.12 9.47 19.32
N LYS A 274 16.20 8.80 18.61
CA LYS A 274 15.45 9.35 17.49
C LYS A 274 14.02 8.84 17.49
N ILE A 275 13.13 9.65 16.94
CA ILE A 275 11.72 9.32 16.70
C ILE A 275 11.46 9.64 15.24
N GLY A 276 10.85 8.71 14.53
CA GLY A 276 10.44 8.88 13.14
C GLY A 276 9.00 8.44 12.94
N TYR A 277 8.35 9.01 11.93
CA TYR A 277 6.98 8.72 11.56
C TYR A 277 6.87 8.32 10.10
N GLY A 278 6.16 7.23 9.84
CA GLY A 278 5.76 6.81 8.50
C GLY A 278 4.29 7.10 8.27
N VAL A 279 3.97 7.71 7.13
CA VAL A 279 2.61 8.19 6.82
C VAL A 279 1.86 7.16 5.96
N GLY A 280 0.67 6.77 6.41
CA GLY A 280 -0.22 5.87 5.67
C GLY A 280 -1.04 6.59 4.61
N THR A 281 -1.52 5.84 3.61
CA THR A 281 -2.30 6.40 2.49
C THR A 281 -3.71 6.80 2.93
N ARG A 282 -4.36 5.96 3.75
CA ARG A 282 -5.77 6.15 4.13
C ARG A 282 -5.96 7.39 5.00
N HIS A 283 -7.08 8.09 4.80
CA HIS A 283 -7.58 9.01 5.81
C HIS A 283 -8.27 8.22 6.91
N LEU A 284 -8.05 8.61 8.17
CA LEU A 284 -8.74 8.04 9.32
C LEU A 284 -9.39 9.20 10.09
N ASP A 285 -10.63 9.01 10.49
CA ASP A 285 -11.41 10.09 11.12
C ASP A 285 -10.97 10.32 12.57
N SER A 286 -10.70 9.22 13.30
CA SER A 286 -10.50 9.26 14.74
C SER A 286 -9.04 9.47 15.17
N ARG A 287 -8.08 9.34 14.25
CA ARG A 287 -6.63 9.26 14.56
C ARG A 287 -5.74 9.61 13.36
N PRO A 288 -4.47 10.00 13.55
CA PRO A 288 -3.54 10.20 12.45
C PRO A 288 -3.10 8.85 11.90
N ASN A 289 -3.25 8.62 10.60
CA ASN A 289 -2.73 7.41 9.94
C ASN A 289 -1.21 7.44 9.81
N VAL A 290 -0.52 7.15 10.92
CA VAL A 290 0.94 7.15 11.01
C VAL A 290 1.44 5.99 11.86
N LEU A 291 2.62 5.47 11.52
CA LEU A 291 3.39 4.56 12.36
C LEU A 291 4.48 5.38 13.04
N ARG A 292 4.55 5.31 14.37
CA ARG A 292 5.67 5.91 15.12
C ARG A 292 6.74 4.86 15.36
N ALA A 293 7.98 5.19 15.04
CA ALA A 293 9.15 4.38 15.34
C ALA A 293 10.08 5.15 16.28
N VAL A 294 10.53 4.50 17.35
CA VAL A 294 11.46 5.07 18.34
C VAL A 294 12.72 4.24 18.37
N LEU A 295 13.85 4.85 18.01
CA LEU A 295 15.17 4.22 18.01
C LEU A 295 15.94 4.64 19.26
N GLY A 296 16.62 3.71 19.91
CA GLY A 296 17.49 4.01 21.03
C GLY A 296 18.13 2.77 21.66
N GLU A 297 18.46 2.86 22.94
CA GLU A 297 19.14 1.78 23.68
C GLU A 297 18.35 1.35 24.91
N LEU A 298 18.25 0.04 25.16
CA LEU A 298 17.68 -0.47 26.42
C LEU A 298 18.48 0.02 27.61
N VAL A 299 17.78 0.43 28.66
CA VAL A 299 18.39 0.74 29.96
C VAL A 299 18.24 -0.49 30.84
N ALA A 300 19.34 -0.99 31.38
CA ALA A 300 19.30 -2.09 32.36
C ALA A 300 18.43 -1.69 33.56
N GLU A 301 17.66 -2.64 34.10
CA GLU A 301 16.82 -2.44 35.28
C GLU A 301 17.62 -1.92 36.48
#